data_AF-A0A7Y2NXC2-F1
#
_entry.id   AF-A0A7Y2NXC2-F1
#
_cell.length_a   1.000
_cell.length_b   1.000
_cell.length_c   1.000
_cell.angle_alpha   90.00
_cell.angle_beta   90.00
_cell.angle_gamma   90.00
#
_symmetry.space_group_name_H-M   'P 1'
#
loop_
_entity.id
_entity.type
_entity.pdbx_description
1 polymer ?
#
loop_
_entity_poly.entity_id
_entity_poly.type
_entity_poly.pdbx_seq_one_letter_code
_entity_poly.pdbx_strand_id
1 'polypeptide(L)'
;MSDSKLPPDLPDRLGFVVEGEARRLLAESELEPDPTLVAEGWERRFIADKQRAEEAMELYRSLGYEVCAIPLRKDDIGPDCDDCQLVMLLNFTTIYTRKKPAEEP
;
A
#
# COMPACT_ATOMS: atom_id res chain seq x y z
N MET A 1 32.84 13.15 26.59
CA MET A 1 31.70 14.08 26.47
C MET A 1 31.84 14.76 25.13
N SER A 2 31.21 14.20 24.10
CA SER A 2 31.18 14.82 22.77
C SER A 2 29.71 15.06 22.48
N ASP A 3 29.29 16.29 22.78
CA ASP A 3 28.04 16.88 22.32
C ASP A 3 28.11 16.97 20.78
N SER A 4 27.59 15.95 20.09
CA SER A 4 27.21 16.08 18.69
C SER A 4 25.93 16.91 18.63
N LYS A 5 26.09 18.23 18.69
CA LYS A 5 24.99 19.15 18.46
C LYS A 5 24.72 19.19 16.95
N LEU A 6 23.62 18.54 16.54
CA LEU A 6 23.08 18.61 15.19
C LEU A 6 22.92 20.09 14.78
N PRO A 7 23.24 20.47 13.53
CA PRO A 7 23.16 21.86 13.09
C PRO A 7 21.71 22.40 13.14
N PRO A 8 21.52 23.69 13.50
CA PRO A 8 20.23 24.30 13.83
C PRO A 8 19.31 24.60 12.62
N ASP A 9 19.74 24.24 11.41
CA ASP A 9 19.19 24.69 10.13
C ASP A 9 18.79 23.56 9.18
N LEU A 10 18.64 22.33 9.67
CA LEU A 10 17.77 21.37 8.98
C LEU A 10 16.35 21.96 9.00
N PRO A 11 15.67 22.14 7.85
CA PRO A 11 14.28 22.57 7.84
C PRO A 11 13.45 21.49 8.55
N ASP A 12 13.22 21.76 9.82
CA ASP A 12 12.31 21.02 10.67
C ASP A 12 10.92 21.19 10.06
N ARG A 13 10.28 20.06 9.74
CA ARG A 13 9.00 19.91 9.02
C ARG A 13 9.15 19.75 7.52
N LEU A 14 9.21 18.49 7.11
CA LEU A 14 8.42 18.07 5.96
C LEU A 14 7.02 18.71 6.13
N GLY A 15 6.50 19.41 5.12
CA GLY A 15 5.18 20.05 5.26
C GLY A 15 4.12 19.02 5.68
N PHE A 16 3.04 19.43 6.35
CA PHE A 16 2.06 18.49 6.94
C PHE A 16 1.55 17.41 5.97
N VAL A 17 1.47 17.74 4.67
CA VAL A 17 1.14 16.79 3.60
C VAL A 17 2.21 15.72 3.46
N VAL A 18 3.48 16.13 3.41
CA VAL A 18 4.62 15.21 3.25
C VAL A 18 4.80 14.33 4.48
N GLU A 19 4.59 14.86 5.69
CA GLU A 19 4.57 14.05 6.91
C GLU A 19 3.41 13.04 6.92
N GLY A 20 2.23 13.46 6.48
CA GLY A 20 1.05 12.59 6.36
C GLY A 20 1.27 11.45 5.36
N GLU A 21 1.80 11.75 4.17
CA GLU A 21 2.11 10.75 3.15
C GLU A 21 3.25 9.82 3.58
N ALA A 22 4.30 10.34 4.24
CA ALA A 22 5.38 9.51 4.78
C ALA A 22 4.86 8.52 5.83
N ARG A 23 3.96 8.98 6.73
CA ARG A 23 3.32 8.09 7.71
C ARG A 23 2.47 7.01 7.04
N ARG A 24 1.71 7.36 6.00
CA ARG A 24 0.90 6.40 5.24
C ARG A 24 1.76 5.35 4.55
N LEU A 25 2.81 5.77 3.85
CA LEU A 25 3.72 4.86 3.14
C LEU A 25 4.44 3.91 4.09
N LEU A 26 4.90 4.40 5.24
CA LEU A 26 5.52 3.55 6.26
C LEU A 26 4.51 2.54 6.82
N ALA A 27 3.29 2.98 7.16
CA ALA A 27 2.22 2.08 7.63
C ALA A 27 1.85 1.03 6.56
N GLU A 28 1.78 1.40 5.29
CA GLU A 28 1.47 0.49 4.20
C GLU A 28 2.58 -0.57 3.97
N SER A 29 3.84 -0.21 4.24
CA SER A 29 4.98 -1.14 4.16
C SER A 29 5.00 -2.17 5.30
N GLU A 30 4.38 -1.85 6.43
CA GLU A 30 4.24 -2.74 7.59
C GLU A 30 3.05 -3.72 7.45
N LEU A 31 2.20 -3.55 6.44
CA LEU A 31 1.11 -4.48 6.17
C LEU A 31 1.61 -5.75 5.50
N GLU A 32 1.47 -6.85 6.23
CA GLU A 32 1.79 -8.18 5.76
C GLU A 32 0.86 -8.61 4.62
N PRO A 33 1.40 -9.23 3.55
CA PRO A 33 0.57 -9.77 2.48
C PRO A 33 -0.26 -10.96 2.97
N ASP A 34 -1.41 -11.20 2.33
CA ASP A 34 -2.24 -12.37 2.66
C ASP A 34 -1.45 -13.66 2.36
N PRO A 35 -1.20 -14.51 3.37
CA PRO A 35 -0.35 -15.70 3.21
C PRO A 35 -0.96 -16.71 2.23
N THR A 36 -2.28 -16.75 2.07
CA THR A 36 -2.95 -17.63 1.11
C THR A 36 -2.65 -17.20 -0.32
N LEU A 37 -2.74 -15.90 -0.58
CA LEU A 37 -2.42 -15.34 -1.90
C LEU A 37 -0.94 -15.51 -2.23
N VAL A 38 -0.05 -15.27 -1.25
CA VAL A 38 1.39 -15.51 -1.45
C VAL A 38 1.67 -16.97 -1.78
N ALA A 39 1.02 -17.92 -1.09
CA ALA A 39 1.15 -19.35 -1.38
C ALA A 39 0.67 -19.74 -2.79
N GLU A 40 -0.29 -19.00 -3.35
CA GLU A 40 -0.78 -19.15 -4.73
C GLU A 40 0.07 -18.40 -5.77
N GLY A 41 1.18 -17.78 -5.35
CA GLY A 41 2.12 -17.08 -6.23
C GLY A 41 1.73 -15.62 -6.53
N TRP A 42 0.81 -15.04 -5.77
CA TRP A 42 0.49 -13.62 -5.86
C TRP A 42 1.51 -12.77 -5.09
N GLU A 43 1.88 -11.64 -5.70
CA GLU A 43 2.73 -10.63 -5.10
C GLU A 43 1.90 -9.39 -4.75
N ARG A 44 1.94 -8.97 -3.48
CA ARG A 44 1.32 -7.72 -3.02
C ARG A 44 2.01 -6.52 -3.68
N ARG A 45 1.21 -5.55 -4.14
CA ARG A 45 1.70 -4.29 -4.71
C ARG A 45 1.51 -3.14 -3.74
N PHE A 46 0.31 -2.56 -3.72
CA PHE A 46 -0.01 -1.38 -2.92
C PHE A 46 -1.51 -1.30 -2.67
N ILE A 47 -1.89 -0.43 -1.75
CA ILE A 47 -3.25 -0.05 -1.41
C ILE A 47 -3.65 1.16 -2.23
N ALA A 48 -4.84 1.11 -2.81
CA ALA A 48 -5.39 2.22 -3.57
C ALA A 48 -6.88 2.37 -3.31
N ASP A 49 -7.37 3.60 -3.46
CA ASP A 49 -8.81 3.81 -3.60
C ASP A 49 -9.34 3.13 -4.86
N LYS A 50 -10.67 2.97 -4.97
CA LYS A 50 -11.32 2.27 -6.08
C LYS A 50 -10.91 2.77 -7.46
N GLN A 51 -10.86 4.08 -7.68
CA GLN A 51 -10.54 4.62 -8.99
C GLN A 51 -9.09 4.30 -9.36
N ARG A 52 -8.15 4.56 -8.44
CA ARG A 52 -6.72 4.28 -8.68
C ARG A 52 -6.45 2.78 -8.79
N ALA A 53 -7.19 1.96 -8.06
CA ALA A 53 -7.14 0.51 -8.15
C ALA A 53 -7.55 0.03 -9.55
N GLU A 54 -8.63 0.57 -10.11
CA GLU A 54 -9.07 0.25 -11.49
C GLU A 54 -8.00 0.60 -12.52
N GLU A 55 -7.45 1.81 -12.45
CA GLU A 55 -6.37 2.27 -13.34
C GLU A 55 -5.12 1.37 -13.23
N ALA A 56 -4.71 1.02 -12.02
CA ALA A 56 -3.57 0.15 -11.77
C ALA A 56 -3.81 -1.28 -12.31
N MET A 57 -5.02 -1.81 -12.11
CA MET A 57 -5.37 -3.13 -12.61
C MET A 57 -5.34 -3.20 -14.13
N GLU A 58 -5.85 -2.18 -14.82
CA GLU A 58 -5.79 -2.09 -16.28
C GLU A 58 -4.34 -2.05 -16.77
N LEU A 59 -3.50 -1.21 -16.15
CA LEU A 59 -2.08 -1.13 -16.45
C LEU A 59 -1.38 -2.49 -16.28
N TYR A 60 -1.52 -3.14 -15.13
CA TYR A 60 -0.85 -4.43 -14.90
C TYR A 60 -1.34 -5.54 -15.84
N ARG A 61 -2.64 -5.56 -16.17
CA ARG A 61 -3.18 -6.50 -17.16
C ARG A 61 -2.56 -6.25 -18.55
N SER A 62 -2.39 -5.00 -18.96
CA SER A 62 -1.74 -4.64 -20.23
C SER A 62 -0.27 -5.09 -20.30
N LEU A 63 0.40 -5.17 -19.14
CA LEU A 63 1.76 -5.68 -18.98
C LEU A 63 1.83 -7.23 -18.93
N GLY A 64 0.69 -7.92 -19.05
CA GLY A 64 0.62 -9.38 -19.09
C GLY A 64 0.48 -10.07 -17.73
N TYR A 65 0.24 -9.31 -16.65
CA TYR A 65 -0.02 -9.90 -15.33
C TYR A 65 -1.49 -10.36 -15.20
N GLU A 66 -1.70 -11.35 -14.35
CA GLU A 66 -2.99 -11.51 -13.69
C GLU A 66 -3.04 -10.56 -12.50
N VAL A 67 -4.23 -10.00 -12.22
CA VAL A 67 -4.41 -8.98 -11.20
C VAL A 67 -5.70 -9.24 -10.43
N CYS A 68 -5.63 -9.15 -9.11
CA CYS A 68 -6.79 -9.12 -8.24
C CYS A 68 -6.68 -7.98 -7.22
N ALA A 69 -7.83 -7.49 -6.76
CA ALA A 69 -7.94 -6.44 -5.76
C ALA A 69 -8.72 -6.98 -4.56
N ILE A 70 -8.15 -6.89 -3.37
CA ILE A 70 -8.73 -7.42 -2.13
C ILE A 70 -9.10 -6.24 -1.22
N PRO A 71 -10.36 -6.15 -0.75
CA PRO A 71 -10.74 -5.14 0.23
C PRO A 71 -9.90 -5.21 1.50
N LEU A 72 -9.63 -4.06 2.11
CA LEU A 72 -8.94 -4.03 3.41
C LEU A 72 -9.79 -4.72 4.47
N ARG A 73 -9.11 -5.42 5.38
CA ARG A 73 -9.66 -5.99 6.61
C ARG A 73 -9.47 -4.98 7.73
N LYS A 74 -10.26 -5.13 8.80
CA LYS A 74 -10.10 -4.29 10.00
C LYS A 74 -8.70 -4.41 10.61
N ASP A 75 -8.12 -5.61 10.55
CA ASP A 75 -6.78 -5.90 11.06
C ASP A 75 -5.67 -5.22 10.23
N ASP A 76 -5.99 -4.78 9.01
CA ASP A 76 -5.06 -4.05 8.12
C ASP A 76 -5.04 -2.53 8.40
N ILE A 77 -5.85 -2.06 9.37
CA ILE A 77 -6.03 -0.64 9.66
C ILE A 77 -5.64 -0.39 11.11
N GLY A 78 -4.76 0.58 11.30
CA GLY A 78 -4.32 1.00 12.63
C GLY A 78 -5.43 1.60 13.50
N PRO A 79 -5.11 2.00 14.74
CA PRO A 79 -6.06 2.60 15.66
C PRO A 79 -6.40 4.04 15.24
N ASP A 80 -7.24 4.19 14.22
CA ASP A 80 -7.82 5.45 13.77
C ASP A 80 -9.25 5.64 14.29
N CYS A 81 -9.87 6.80 14.01
CA CYS A 81 -11.27 7.05 14.32
C CYS A 81 -12.20 6.06 13.59
N ASP A 82 -13.36 5.71 14.17
CA ASP A 82 -14.29 4.73 13.56
C ASP A 82 -14.72 5.14 12.14
N ASP A 83 -15.02 6.42 11.92
CA ASP A 83 -15.38 6.95 10.59
C ASP A 83 -14.21 6.82 9.60
N CYS A 84 -12.97 7.03 10.07
CA CYS A 84 -11.76 6.91 9.29
C CYS A 84 -11.55 5.45 8.85
N GLN A 85 -11.70 4.51 9.79
CA GLN A 85 -11.65 3.08 9.52
C GLN A 85 -12.73 2.66 8.51
N LEU A 86 -13.96 3.18 8.65
CA LEU A 86 -15.05 2.91 7.70
C LEU A 86 -14.72 3.41 6.29
N VAL A 87 -14.19 4.63 6.16
CA VAL A 87 -13.76 5.16 4.85
C VAL A 87 -12.69 4.28 4.22
N MET A 88 -11.70 3.83 5.01
CA MET A 88 -10.64 2.94 4.55
C MET A 88 -11.19 1.58 4.09
N LEU A 89 -11.99 0.92 4.92
CA LEU A 89 -12.59 -0.39 4.61
C LEU A 89 -13.51 -0.36 3.38
N LEU A 90 -14.22 0.74 3.15
CA LEU A 90 -15.21 0.84 2.08
C LEU A 90 -14.63 1.30 0.74
N ASN A 91 -13.52 2.05 0.76
CA ASN A 91 -13.00 2.71 -0.44
C ASN A 91 -11.63 2.23 -0.89
N PHE A 92 -10.88 1.52 -0.05
CA PHE A 92 -9.53 1.10 -0.38
C PHE A 92 -9.42 -0.42 -0.54
N THR A 93 -8.51 -0.82 -1.42
CA THR A 93 -8.21 -2.23 -1.72
C THR A 93 -6.71 -2.42 -1.89
N THR A 94 -6.20 -3.58 -1.49
CA THR A 94 -4.83 -4.01 -1.79
C THR A 94 -4.79 -4.68 -3.15
N ILE A 95 -3.92 -4.20 -4.03
CA ILE A 95 -3.67 -4.79 -5.34
C ILE A 95 -2.63 -5.91 -5.24
N TYR A 96 -2.93 -7.04 -5.86
CA TYR A 96 -2.02 -8.16 -6.03
C TYR A 96 -1.84 -8.49 -7.50
N THR A 97 -0.64 -8.91 -7.87
CA THR A 97 -0.33 -9.36 -9.24
C THR A 97 0.38 -10.70 -9.22
N ARG A 98 0.19 -11.52 -10.25
CA ARG A 98 1.07 -12.65 -10.54
C ARG A 98 1.39 -12.72 -12.01
N LYS A 99 2.54 -13.29 -12.34
CA LYS A 99 2.87 -13.56 -13.75
C LYS A 99 1.91 -14.63 -14.27
N LYS A 100 1.37 -14.42 -15.47
CA LYS A 100 0.71 -15.51 -16.17
C LYS A 100 1.69 -16.66 -16.34
N PRO A 101 1.26 -17.93 -16.19
CA PRO A 101 2.05 -19.05 -16.68
C PRO A 101 2.40 -18.76 -18.14
N ALA A 102 3.66 -18.99 -18.54
CA ALA A 102 4.01 -18.84 -19.94
C ALA A 102 3.08 -19.75 -20.76
N GLU A 103 2.33 -19.17 -21.69
CA GLU A 103 1.59 -19.93 -22.68
C GLU A 103 2.64 -20.67 -23.51
N GLU A 104 2.68 -21.99 -23.36
CA GLU A 104 3.59 -22.86 -24.12
C GLU A 104 3.18 -22.78 -25.61
N PRO A 105 4.13 -22.54 -26.53
CA PRO A 105 3.85 -22.27 -27.95
C PRO A 105 3.30 -23.48 -28.72
#